data_AF-X0XX49-F1
#
_entry.id   AF-X0XX49-F1
#
_cell.length_a   1.000
_cell.length_b   1.000
_cell.length_c   1.000
_cell.angle_alpha   90.00
_cell.angle_beta   90.00
_cell.angle_gamma   90.00
#
_symmetry.space_group_name_H-M   'P 1'
#
loop_
_entity.id
_entity.type
_entity.pdbx_description
1 polymer ?
#
loop_
_entity_poly.entity_id
_entity_poly.type
_entity_poly.pdbx_seq_one_letter_code
_entity_poly.pdbx_strand_id
1 'polypeptide(L)'
;TGINLLNLADCTFPLLQFTIRRFGASGGVYLSGGHLYSEDVGIRFLDAGGIELSQSEIQRIIDSYNTYPEHVRRVDPNKIGQITAIPQTEDIYIKSLQQFVDKKKIKKANLKIVLDCSYGPTGKITPLLINDIGVEVIALNTHYRERSASPVPNINTIRNTADIVKASNSHLGVCFDVDGSRLLIIDENGLEVSFEELLMLFVTFDKRIQSSKSNTIITTPSISPVVKEFIEESGFPIKQVENYPGDISRE
;
A
#
# COMPACT_ATOMS: atom_id res chain seq x y z
N THR A 1 22.67 -3.33 -19.94
CA THR A 1 22.75 -2.20 -18.98
C THR A 1 23.63 -2.48 -17.78
N GLY A 2 23.86 -3.73 -17.34
CA GLY A 2 24.76 -4.02 -16.20
C GLY A 2 24.15 -3.74 -14.82
N ILE A 3 22.82 -3.67 -14.76
CA ILE A 3 22.06 -3.37 -13.54
C ILE A 3 21.98 -4.65 -12.68
N ASN A 4 22.28 -4.53 -11.40
CA ASN A 4 22.04 -5.58 -10.41
C ASN A 4 20.57 -5.54 -9.97
N LEU A 5 19.93 -6.70 -9.85
CA LEU A 5 18.53 -6.84 -9.47
C LEU A 5 18.42 -7.49 -8.09
N LEU A 6 17.66 -6.85 -7.20
CA LEU A 6 17.19 -7.46 -5.96
C LEU A 6 15.82 -8.05 -6.23
N ASN A 7 15.69 -9.38 -6.12
CA ASN A 7 14.43 -10.08 -6.38
C ASN A 7 13.69 -10.33 -5.06
N LEU A 8 12.49 -9.76 -4.95
CA LEU A 8 11.57 -9.92 -3.82
C LEU A 8 10.55 -11.05 -4.01
N ALA A 9 10.60 -11.78 -5.12
CA ALA A 9 9.57 -12.77 -5.49
C ALA A 9 8.16 -12.17 -5.42
N ASP A 10 7.24 -12.78 -4.67
CA ASP A 10 5.91 -12.25 -4.42
C ASP A 10 5.90 -11.38 -3.16
N CYS A 11 5.66 -10.08 -3.33
CA CYS A 11 5.64 -9.10 -2.24
C CYS A 11 4.48 -8.11 -2.41
N THR A 12 4.11 -7.43 -1.33
CA THR A 12 3.16 -6.31 -1.40
C THR A 12 3.83 -5.09 -2.01
N PHE A 13 3.05 -4.20 -2.62
CA PHE A 13 3.56 -2.96 -3.18
C PHE A 13 4.27 -2.08 -2.12
N PRO A 14 3.71 -1.89 -0.90
CA PRO A 14 4.42 -1.18 0.17
C PRO A 14 5.73 -1.85 0.62
N LEU A 15 5.82 -3.19 0.57
CA LEU A 15 7.07 -3.90 0.89
C LEU A 15 8.16 -3.59 -0.14
N LEU A 16 7.82 -3.50 -1.43
CA LEU A 16 8.77 -3.04 -2.45
C LEU A 16 9.25 -1.61 -2.15
N GLN A 17 8.33 -0.68 -1.86
CA GLN A 17 8.67 0.71 -1.53
C GLN A 17 9.63 0.80 -0.34
N PHE A 18 9.33 0.05 0.73
CA PHE A 18 10.20 -0.06 1.89
C PHE A 18 11.59 -0.62 1.52
N THR A 19 11.62 -1.69 0.73
CA THR A 19 12.86 -2.37 0.34
C THR A 19 13.78 -1.46 -0.47
N ILE A 20 13.24 -0.70 -1.43
CA ILE A 20 14.02 0.25 -2.24
C ILE A 20 14.80 1.20 -1.32
N ARG A 21 14.11 1.82 -0.37
CA ARG A 21 14.71 2.75 0.59
C ARG A 21 15.66 2.05 1.56
N ARG A 22 15.28 0.86 2.03
CA ARG A 22 16.03 0.12 3.05
C ARG A 22 17.37 -0.40 2.55
N PHE A 23 17.42 -0.87 1.30
CA PHE A 23 18.61 -1.44 0.67
C PHE A 23 19.32 -0.47 -0.28
N GLY A 24 18.83 0.77 -0.42
CA GLY A 24 19.45 1.79 -1.25
C GLY A 24 19.42 1.48 -2.74
N ALA A 25 18.35 0.82 -3.22
CA ALA A 25 18.17 0.55 -4.64
C ALA A 25 17.91 1.86 -5.41
N SER A 26 18.35 1.94 -6.66
CA SER A 26 18.16 3.13 -7.50
C SER A 26 16.72 3.33 -8.00
N GLY A 27 15.87 2.33 -7.78
CA GLY A 27 14.47 2.31 -8.19
C GLY A 27 13.89 0.91 -8.07
N GLY A 28 12.63 0.75 -8.49
CA GLY A 28 11.96 -0.54 -8.47
C GLY A 28 10.94 -0.68 -9.59
N VAL A 29 10.58 -1.94 -9.87
CA VAL A 29 9.52 -2.30 -10.80
C VAL A 29 8.60 -3.27 -10.08
N TYR A 30 7.31 -2.96 -10.04
CA TYR A 30 6.28 -3.83 -9.50
C TYR A 30 5.39 -4.33 -10.63
N LEU A 31 5.21 -5.65 -10.70
CA LEU A 31 4.32 -6.28 -11.67
C LEU A 31 3.10 -6.81 -10.93
N SER A 32 1.92 -6.32 -11.29
CA SER A 32 0.66 -6.76 -10.70
C SER A 32 -0.38 -7.11 -11.75
N GLY A 33 -1.34 -7.95 -11.38
CA GLY A 33 -2.58 -8.05 -12.16
C GLY A 33 -3.35 -6.76 -11.99
N GLY A 34 -3.86 -6.20 -13.09
CA GLY A 34 -4.63 -4.96 -13.01
C GLY A 34 -5.80 -5.09 -12.04
N HIS A 35 -5.95 -4.13 -11.12
CA HIS A 35 -7.10 -4.07 -10.20
C HIS A 35 -8.43 -3.85 -10.93
N LEU A 36 -8.38 -3.33 -12.16
CA LEU A 36 -9.55 -3.04 -13.01
C LEU A 36 -9.88 -4.16 -14.00
N TYR A 37 -8.86 -4.81 -14.57
CA TYR A 37 -9.00 -5.89 -15.56
C TYR A 37 -8.05 -7.04 -15.21
N SER A 38 -8.62 -8.21 -14.96
CA SER A 38 -7.91 -9.42 -14.53
C SER A 38 -6.95 -9.98 -15.61
N GLU A 39 -7.14 -9.59 -16.87
CA GLU A 39 -6.32 -10.01 -18.01
C GLU A 39 -5.08 -9.13 -18.20
N ASP A 40 -5.05 -7.93 -17.62
CA ASP A 40 -3.93 -7.01 -17.78
C ASP A 40 -2.82 -7.25 -16.75
N VAL A 41 -1.59 -6.97 -17.16
CA VAL A 41 -0.44 -6.84 -16.27
C VAL A 41 -0.08 -5.37 -16.17
N GLY A 42 -0.27 -4.80 -14.98
CA GLY A 42 0.24 -3.48 -14.64
C GLY A 42 1.73 -3.56 -14.33
N ILE A 43 2.50 -2.62 -14.88
CA ILE A 43 3.90 -2.41 -14.54
C ILE A 43 4.01 -1.03 -13.90
N ARG A 44 4.36 -0.99 -12.62
CA ARG A 44 4.55 0.25 -11.86
C ARG A 44 6.05 0.48 -11.66
N PHE A 45 6.54 1.67 -11.99
CA PHE A 45 7.93 2.04 -11.83
C PHE A 45 8.09 3.00 -10.66
N LEU A 46 9.15 2.81 -9.87
CA LEU A 46 9.44 3.61 -8.69
C LEU A 46 10.87 4.16 -8.74
N ASP A 47 11.05 5.37 -8.22
CA ASP A 47 12.37 5.99 -8.03
C ASP A 47 13.10 5.45 -6.78
N ALA A 48 14.30 5.96 -6.52
CA ALA A 48 15.11 5.60 -5.35
C ALA A 48 14.48 5.99 -4.00
N GLY A 49 13.48 6.89 -4.01
CA GLY A 49 12.65 7.22 -2.85
C GLY A 49 11.55 6.19 -2.58
N GLY A 50 11.35 5.23 -3.48
CA GLY A 50 10.22 4.30 -3.43
C GLY A 50 8.90 4.97 -3.81
N ILE A 51 8.94 6.09 -4.53
CA ILE A 51 7.76 6.81 -5.02
C ILE A 51 7.54 6.45 -6.49
N GLU A 52 6.27 6.27 -6.89
CA GLU A 52 5.93 6.00 -8.29
C GLU A 52 6.36 7.15 -9.21
N LEU A 53 6.94 6.80 -10.35
CA LEU A 53 7.41 7.77 -11.34
C LEU A 53 6.25 8.62 -11.86
N SER A 54 6.52 9.91 -12.04
CA SER A 54 5.57 10.84 -12.64
C SER A 54 5.24 10.45 -14.08
N GLN A 55 4.12 10.93 -14.60
CA GLN A 55 3.76 10.73 -16.01
C GLN A 55 4.87 11.17 -16.97
N SER A 56 5.57 12.27 -16.64
CA SER A 56 6.70 12.77 -17.45
C SER A 56 7.89 11.81 -17.49
N GLU A 57 8.16 11.10 -16.38
CA GLU A 57 9.23 10.12 -16.29
C GLU A 57 8.86 8.81 -16.98
N ILE A 58 7.60 8.38 -16.85
CA ILE A 58 7.07 7.24 -17.60
C ILE A 58 7.16 7.50 -19.10
N GLN A 59 6.81 8.71 -19.57
CA GLN A 59 6.93 9.06 -20.99
C GLN A 59 8.38 8.94 -21.48
N ARG A 60 9.37 9.36 -20.68
CA ARG A 60 10.80 9.18 -21.03
C ARG A 60 11.19 7.70 -21.17
N ILE A 61 10.62 6.81 -20.35
CA ILE A 61 10.83 5.36 -20.47
C ILE A 61 10.23 4.86 -21.78
N ILE A 62 9.02 5.28 -22.12
CA ILE A 62 8.34 4.91 -23.38
C ILE A 62 9.12 5.42 -24.60
N ASP A 63 9.57 6.66 -24.59
CA ASP A 63 10.35 7.25 -25.68
C ASP A 63 11.70 6.53 -25.88
N SER A 64 12.34 6.14 -24.78
CA SER A 64 13.57 5.33 -24.80
C SER A 64 13.32 3.93 -25.36
N TYR A 65 12.14 3.35 -25.13
CA TYR A 65 11.74 2.07 -25.69
C TYR A 65 11.41 2.18 -27.20
N ASN A 66 10.73 3.25 -27.62
CA ASN A 66 10.36 3.46 -29.03
C ASN A 66 11.58 3.64 -29.94
N THR A 67 12.72 4.06 -29.38
CA THR A 67 13.99 4.23 -30.07
C THR A 67 14.96 3.06 -29.83
N TYR A 68 14.45 1.94 -29.30
CA TYR A 68 15.21 0.70 -29.13
C TYR A 68 15.62 0.12 -30.50
N PRO A 69 16.87 -0.38 -30.69
CA PRO A 69 17.90 -0.61 -29.67
C PRO A 69 18.92 0.52 -29.47
N GLU A 70 18.82 1.63 -30.21
CA GLU A 70 19.88 2.63 -30.37
C GLU A 70 20.32 3.26 -29.03
N HIS A 71 19.40 3.41 -28.08
CA HIS A 71 19.65 4.08 -26.79
C HIS A 71 19.86 3.15 -25.59
N VAL A 72 19.86 1.81 -25.77
CA VAL A 72 20.12 0.90 -24.65
C VAL A 72 21.61 0.67 -24.47
N ARG A 73 22.19 1.26 -23.42
CA ARG A 73 23.59 1.04 -23.03
C ARG A 73 23.85 -0.44 -22.75
N ARG A 74 24.58 -1.09 -23.67
CA ARG A 74 25.15 -2.43 -23.45
C ARG A 74 26.47 -2.31 -22.69
N VAL A 75 26.74 -3.32 -21.89
CA VAL A 75 27.96 -3.40 -21.07
C VAL A 75 28.80 -4.57 -21.55
N ASP A 76 30.10 -4.53 -21.27
CA ASP A 76 30.99 -5.66 -21.52
C ASP A 76 30.50 -6.93 -20.79
N PRO A 77 30.78 -8.15 -21.30
CA PRO A 77 30.39 -9.40 -20.65
C PRO A 77 30.80 -9.48 -19.16
N ASN A 78 31.95 -8.92 -18.79
CA ASN A 78 32.46 -8.91 -17.41
C ASN A 78 31.72 -7.93 -16.47
N LYS A 79 30.77 -7.14 -16.99
CA LYS A 79 29.96 -6.15 -16.25
C LYS A 79 28.47 -6.48 -16.29
N ILE A 80 28.10 -7.70 -16.70
CA ILE A 80 26.72 -8.17 -16.62
C ILE A 80 26.29 -8.17 -15.15
N GLY A 81 25.14 -7.58 -14.86
CA GLY A 81 24.60 -7.47 -13.51
C GLY A 81 24.09 -8.82 -12.99
N GLN A 82 23.93 -8.92 -11.68
CA GLN A 82 23.49 -10.14 -10.99
C GLN A 82 22.06 -10.01 -10.48
N ILE A 83 21.35 -11.14 -10.41
CA ILE A 83 20.06 -11.25 -9.74
C ILE A 83 20.29 -11.88 -8.38
N THR A 84 19.97 -11.15 -7.32
CA THR A 84 20.15 -11.58 -5.92
C THR A 84 18.80 -11.67 -5.23
N ALA A 85 18.49 -12.83 -4.65
CA ALA A 85 17.34 -12.95 -3.76
C ALA A 85 17.68 -12.35 -2.39
N ILE A 86 16.72 -11.65 -1.78
CA ILE A 86 16.88 -11.01 -0.47
C ILE A 86 15.88 -11.62 0.54
N PRO A 87 16.20 -12.81 1.09
CA PRO A 87 15.33 -13.46 2.06
C PRO A 87 15.18 -12.61 3.33
N GLN A 88 14.15 -12.88 4.13
CA GLN A 88 13.86 -12.20 5.41
C GLN A 88 13.47 -10.72 5.29
N THR A 89 13.25 -10.20 4.08
CA THR A 89 12.81 -8.81 3.88
C THR A 89 11.44 -8.54 4.52
N GLU A 90 10.54 -9.53 4.51
CA GLU A 90 9.23 -9.49 5.19
C GLU A 90 9.39 -9.32 6.72
N ASP A 91 10.26 -10.10 7.36
CA ASP A 91 10.52 -10.00 8.80
C ASP A 91 11.07 -8.63 9.20
N ILE A 92 11.98 -8.09 8.39
CA ILE A 92 12.55 -6.76 8.59
C ILE A 92 11.43 -5.71 8.49
N TYR A 93 10.58 -5.82 7.46
CA TYR A 93 9.45 -4.92 7.26
C TYR A 93 8.47 -4.95 8.43
N ILE A 94 8.05 -6.15 8.86
CA ILE A 94 7.16 -6.35 10.01
C ILE A 94 7.74 -5.68 11.26
N LYS A 95 9.01 -5.98 11.58
CA LYS A 95 9.69 -5.39 12.74
C LYS A 95 9.83 -3.88 12.66
N SER A 96 10.03 -3.32 11.46
CA SER A 96 10.08 -1.87 11.25
C SER A 96 8.73 -1.21 11.48
N LEU A 97 7.64 -1.74 10.91
CA LEU A 97 6.29 -1.18 11.09
C LEU A 97 5.85 -1.17 12.55
N GLN A 98 6.19 -2.23 13.28
CA GLN A 98 5.90 -2.40 14.69
C GLN A 98 6.49 -1.31 15.61
N GLN A 99 7.49 -0.55 15.14
CA GLN A 99 8.10 0.54 15.91
C GLN A 99 7.25 1.82 15.91
N PHE A 100 6.28 1.95 15.00
CA PHE A 100 5.45 3.14 14.85
C PHE A 100 4.17 3.12 15.70
N VAL A 101 3.96 2.07 16.50
CA VAL A 101 2.74 1.86 17.28
C VAL A 101 3.03 1.52 18.75
N ASP A 102 2.11 1.88 19.65
CA ASP A 102 2.16 1.48 21.05
C ASP A 102 1.57 0.07 21.23
N LYS A 103 2.44 -0.94 21.13
CA LYS A 103 2.07 -2.36 21.28
C LYS A 103 1.40 -2.65 22.63
N LYS A 104 1.80 -1.98 23.71
CA LYS A 104 1.23 -2.22 25.05
C LYS A 104 -0.21 -1.73 25.10
N LYS A 105 -0.46 -0.55 24.55
CA LYS A 105 -1.81 0.02 24.46
C LYS A 105 -2.72 -0.84 23.57
N ILE A 106 -2.22 -1.27 22.40
CA ILE A 106 -2.97 -2.13 21.46
C ILE A 106 -3.32 -3.46 22.13
N LYS A 107 -2.33 -4.15 22.71
CA LYS A 107 -2.57 -5.41 23.42
C LYS A 107 -3.56 -5.28 24.57
N LYS A 108 -3.49 -4.19 25.35
CA LYS A 108 -4.42 -3.93 26.45
C LYS A 108 -5.87 -3.73 25.97
N ALA A 109 -6.06 -3.25 24.74
CA ALA A 109 -7.38 -3.04 24.17
C ALA A 109 -8.09 -4.37 23.79
N ASN A 110 -7.38 -5.51 23.78
CA ASN A 110 -7.93 -6.83 23.46
C ASN A 110 -8.78 -6.82 22.17
N LEU A 111 -8.25 -6.16 21.14
CA LEU A 111 -8.94 -6.01 19.87
C LEU A 111 -8.99 -7.35 19.14
N LYS A 112 -10.09 -7.52 18.40
CA LYS A 112 -10.37 -8.63 17.50
C LYS A 112 -10.79 -8.07 16.15
N ILE A 113 -10.14 -8.48 15.08
CA ILE A 113 -10.37 -7.91 13.75
C ILE A 113 -10.49 -9.01 12.68
N VAL A 114 -11.22 -8.70 11.61
CA VAL A 114 -11.31 -9.55 10.41
C VAL A 114 -10.46 -8.94 9.31
N LEU A 115 -9.62 -9.74 8.65
CA LEU A 115 -8.73 -9.30 7.57
C LEU A 115 -9.02 -10.09 6.29
N ASP A 116 -9.50 -9.43 5.24
CA ASP A 116 -9.54 -9.99 3.89
C ASP A 116 -8.28 -9.59 3.12
N CYS A 117 -7.43 -10.58 2.85
CA CYS A 117 -6.15 -10.41 2.16
C CYS A 117 -6.26 -10.54 0.64
N SER A 118 -7.47 -10.67 0.09
CA SER A 118 -7.76 -10.65 -1.36
C SER A 118 -6.88 -11.58 -2.20
N TYR A 119 -6.48 -12.72 -1.63
CA TYR A 119 -5.62 -13.73 -2.27
C TYR A 119 -4.24 -13.19 -2.71
N GLY A 120 -3.83 -12.05 -2.15
CA GLY A 120 -2.59 -11.36 -2.47
C GLY A 120 -1.46 -11.61 -1.45
N PRO A 121 -0.27 -11.03 -1.68
CA PRO A 121 0.88 -11.19 -0.79
C PRO A 121 0.65 -10.65 0.64
N THR A 122 -0.38 -9.82 0.85
CA THR A 122 -0.81 -9.37 2.18
C THR A 122 -1.17 -10.54 3.10
N GLY A 123 -1.63 -11.67 2.55
CA GLY A 123 -1.97 -12.88 3.31
C GLY A 123 -0.80 -13.50 4.08
N LYS A 124 0.45 -13.28 3.61
CA LYS A 124 1.66 -13.76 4.28
C LYS A 124 2.12 -12.83 5.40
N ILE A 125 1.89 -11.52 5.25
CA ILE A 125 2.51 -10.48 6.09
C ILE A 125 1.52 -9.96 7.13
N THR A 126 0.32 -9.54 6.71
CA THR A 126 -0.57 -8.73 7.54
C THR A 126 -1.11 -9.50 8.75
N PRO A 127 -1.57 -10.77 8.63
CA PRO A 127 -2.02 -11.52 9.80
C PRO A 127 -0.93 -11.67 10.87
N LEU A 128 0.32 -11.94 10.47
CA LEU A 128 1.47 -12.04 11.39
C LEU A 128 1.77 -10.69 12.05
N LEU A 129 1.86 -9.63 11.25
CA LEU A 129 2.12 -8.27 11.74
C LEU A 129 1.12 -7.84 12.82
N ILE A 130 -0.17 -8.08 12.57
CA ILE A 130 -1.25 -7.65 13.46
C ILE A 130 -1.33 -8.55 14.71
N ASN A 131 -1.12 -9.86 14.56
CA ASN A 131 -1.08 -10.77 15.70
C ASN A 131 0.08 -10.43 16.66
N ASP A 132 1.27 -10.14 16.12
CA ASP A 132 2.46 -9.79 16.90
C ASP A 132 2.30 -8.53 17.79
N ILE A 133 1.39 -7.62 17.43
CA ILE A 133 1.09 -6.43 18.23
C ILE A 133 -0.04 -6.66 19.24
N GLY A 134 -0.53 -7.90 19.37
CA GLY A 134 -1.46 -8.34 20.40
C GLY A 134 -2.93 -8.22 20.02
N VAL A 135 -3.26 -8.31 18.73
CA VAL A 135 -4.64 -8.28 18.21
C VAL A 135 -5.05 -9.68 17.76
N GLU A 136 -6.26 -10.11 18.11
CA GLU A 136 -6.84 -11.36 17.60
C GLU A 136 -7.27 -11.15 16.14
N VAL A 137 -6.88 -12.06 15.24
CA VAL A 137 -7.10 -11.91 13.80
C VAL A 137 -7.90 -13.10 13.26
N ILE A 138 -9.00 -12.81 12.58
CA ILE A 138 -9.68 -13.74 11.67
C ILE A 138 -9.23 -13.39 10.25
N ALA A 139 -8.32 -14.18 9.68
CA ALA A 139 -7.78 -13.92 8.36
C ALA A 139 -8.54 -14.70 7.27
N LEU A 140 -8.95 -14.00 6.21
CA LEU A 140 -9.67 -14.50 5.05
C LEU A 140 -8.78 -14.35 3.81
N ASN A 141 -8.96 -15.27 2.85
CA ASN A 141 -8.34 -15.20 1.53
C ASN A 141 -6.82 -14.98 1.58
N THR A 142 -6.12 -15.69 2.47
CA THR A 142 -4.66 -15.53 2.71
C THR A 142 -3.78 -16.32 1.76
N HIS A 143 -4.34 -17.29 1.04
CA HIS A 143 -3.61 -18.11 0.09
C HIS A 143 -3.65 -17.51 -1.31
N TYR A 144 -2.66 -17.85 -2.13
CA TYR A 144 -2.70 -17.49 -3.54
C TYR A 144 -3.86 -18.22 -4.24
N ARG A 145 -4.60 -17.49 -5.07
CA ARG A 145 -5.65 -18.02 -5.94
C ARG A 145 -5.26 -17.80 -7.38
N GLU A 146 -5.48 -18.79 -8.23
CA GLU A 146 -5.33 -18.64 -9.68
C GLU A 146 -6.17 -17.45 -10.18
N ARG A 147 -5.60 -16.63 -11.08
CA ARG A 147 -6.27 -15.43 -11.59
C ARG A 147 -7.65 -15.80 -12.13
N SER A 148 -8.66 -15.15 -11.60
CA SER A 148 -10.05 -15.29 -12.04
C SER A 148 -10.52 -14.01 -12.73
N ALA A 149 -11.50 -14.12 -13.61
CA ALA A 149 -12.08 -12.96 -14.28
C ALA A 149 -12.62 -11.91 -13.30
N SER A 150 -13.11 -12.34 -12.13
CA SER A 150 -13.69 -11.46 -11.13
C SER A 150 -12.59 -10.81 -10.26
N PRO A 151 -12.51 -9.47 -10.24
CA PRO A 151 -11.56 -8.77 -9.39
C PRO A 151 -11.89 -9.00 -7.91
N VAL A 152 -10.86 -8.97 -7.08
CA VAL A 152 -10.96 -9.03 -5.63
C VAL A 152 -10.12 -7.88 -5.05
N PRO A 153 -10.61 -7.17 -4.02
CA PRO A 153 -11.90 -7.33 -3.37
C PRO A 153 -13.05 -6.86 -4.28
N ASN A 154 -14.23 -7.47 -4.12
CA ASN A 154 -15.46 -7.02 -4.76
C ASN A 154 -16.59 -6.95 -3.73
N ILE A 155 -17.76 -6.47 -4.15
CA ILE A 155 -18.90 -6.28 -3.25
C ILE A 155 -19.26 -7.55 -2.45
N ASN A 156 -19.09 -8.74 -3.02
CA ASN A 156 -19.40 -9.99 -2.33
C ASN A 156 -18.34 -10.34 -1.28
N THR A 157 -17.05 -10.15 -1.59
CA THR A 157 -15.98 -10.40 -0.60
C THR A 157 -16.06 -9.38 0.54
N ILE A 158 -16.34 -8.10 0.23
CA ILE A 158 -16.53 -7.05 1.22
C ILE A 158 -17.74 -7.36 2.13
N ARG A 159 -18.88 -7.75 1.56
CA ARG A 159 -20.06 -8.17 2.34
C ARG A 159 -19.78 -9.37 3.22
N ASN A 160 -19.07 -10.38 2.70
CA ASN A 160 -18.68 -11.54 3.48
C ASN A 160 -17.79 -11.13 4.68
N THR A 161 -16.84 -10.22 4.49
CA THR A 161 -16.04 -9.66 5.59
C THR A 161 -16.93 -8.96 6.61
N ALA A 162 -17.86 -8.10 6.17
CA ALA A 162 -18.81 -7.41 7.07
C ALA A 162 -19.69 -8.39 7.87
N ASP A 163 -20.19 -9.44 7.23
CA ASP A 163 -21.01 -10.46 7.89
C ASP A 163 -20.20 -11.25 8.92
N ILE A 164 -18.94 -11.57 8.63
CA ILE A 164 -18.03 -12.21 9.58
C ILE A 164 -17.69 -11.28 10.74
N VAL A 165 -17.48 -9.97 10.49
CA VAL A 165 -17.26 -8.99 11.56
C VAL A 165 -18.40 -9.03 12.57
N LYS A 166 -19.64 -8.90 12.10
CA LYS A 166 -20.84 -8.97 12.95
C LYS A 166 -20.98 -10.33 13.65
N ALA A 167 -20.85 -11.43 12.91
CA ALA A 167 -21.05 -12.77 13.44
C ALA A 167 -20.01 -13.17 14.49
N SER A 168 -18.79 -12.64 14.37
CA SER A 168 -17.69 -12.93 15.28
C SER A 168 -17.54 -11.91 16.42
N ASN A 169 -18.40 -10.88 16.47
CA ASN A 169 -18.28 -9.72 17.35
C ASN A 169 -16.87 -9.10 17.29
N SER A 170 -16.33 -8.98 16.07
CA SER A 170 -15.05 -8.30 15.84
C SER A 170 -15.24 -6.79 15.90
N HIS A 171 -14.20 -6.08 16.30
CA HIS A 171 -14.23 -4.63 16.49
C HIS A 171 -14.09 -3.85 15.17
N LEU A 172 -13.48 -4.45 14.16
CA LEU A 172 -13.39 -3.91 12.81
C LEU A 172 -13.04 -4.99 11.79
N GLY A 173 -13.35 -4.73 10.53
CA GLY A 173 -12.89 -5.47 9.36
C GLY A 173 -11.94 -4.62 8.50
N VAL A 174 -11.03 -5.28 7.78
CA VAL A 174 -10.16 -4.64 6.78
C VAL A 174 -10.17 -5.50 5.52
N CYS A 175 -10.44 -4.88 4.37
CA CYS A 175 -10.31 -5.52 3.06
C CYS A 175 -9.17 -4.86 2.29
N PHE A 176 -8.12 -5.60 1.96
CA PHE A 176 -7.01 -5.11 1.13
C PHE A 176 -7.32 -5.27 -0.36
N ASP A 177 -6.68 -4.46 -1.21
CA ASP A 177 -6.49 -4.83 -2.61
C ASP A 177 -5.38 -5.89 -2.78
N VAL A 178 -5.23 -6.43 -3.99
CA VAL A 178 -4.36 -7.59 -4.25
C VAL A 178 -2.90 -7.28 -3.93
N ASP A 179 -2.43 -6.06 -4.18
CA ASP A 179 -1.04 -5.68 -3.92
C ASP A 179 -0.83 -5.03 -2.54
N GLY A 180 -1.89 -4.86 -1.76
CA GLY A 180 -1.87 -4.27 -0.43
C GLY A 180 -1.57 -2.77 -0.42
N SER A 181 -1.68 -2.08 -1.56
CA SER A 181 -1.51 -0.63 -1.63
C SER A 181 -2.76 0.15 -1.20
N ARG A 182 -3.93 -0.50 -1.18
CA ARG A 182 -5.20 0.09 -0.73
C ARG A 182 -5.91 -0.82 0.25
N LEU A 183 -6.76 -0.21 1.07
CA LEU A 183 -7.63 -0.91 1.99
C LEU A 183 -8.97 -0.21 2.13
N LEU A 184 -9.96 -0.98 2.58
CA LEU A 184 -11.27 -0.53 3.01
C LEU A 184 -11.47 -0.98 4.46
N ILE A 185 -12.05 -0.12 5.29
CA ILE A 185 -12.34 -0.41 6.69
C ILE A 185 -13.83 -0.65 6.87
N ILE A 186 -14.17 -1.63 7.70
CA ILE A 186 -15.54 -1.97 8.08
C ILE A 186 -15.66 -1.83 9.60
N ASP A 187 -16.66 -1.12 10.09
CA ASP A 187 -16.93 -0.98 11.52
C ASP A 187 -17.54 -2.26 12.13
N GLU A 188 -17.76 -2.25 13.45
CA GLU A 188 -18.36 -3.38 14.17
C GLU A 188 -19.81 -3.69 13.75
N ASN A 189 -20.50 -2.74 13.13
CA ASN A 189 -21.86 -2.87 12.62
C ASN A 189 -21.91 -3.40 11.19
N GLY A 190 -20.74 -3.65 10.58
CA GLY A 190 -20.63 -4.12 9.21
C GLY A 190 -20.81 -3.02 8.16
N LEU A 191 -20.64 -1.75 8.53
CA LEU A 191 -20.70 -0.59 7.65
C LEU A 191 -19.29 -0.18 7.21
N GLU A 192 -19.16 0.27 5.97
CA GLU A 192 -17.91 0.83 5.47
C GLU A 192 -17.59 2.15 6.18
N VAL A 193 -16.35 2.29 6.66
CA VAL A 193 -15.79 3.57 7.09
C VAL A 193 -15.04 4.15 5.90
N SER A 194 -15.56 5.25 5.36
CA SER A 194 -15.01 5.90 4.18
C SER A 194 -13.60 6.46 4.42
N PHE A 195 -12.82 6.63 3.35
CA PHE A 195 -11.49 7.24 3.45
C PHE A 195 -11.55 8.68 3.99
N GLU A 196 -12.66 9.40 3.75
CA GLU A 196 -12.89 10.74 4.26
C GLU A 196 -13.08 10.75 5.77
N GLU A 197 -13.89 9.82 6.30
CA GLU A 197 -14.06 9.63 7.75
C GLU A 197 -12.74 9.22 8.41
N LEU A 198 -11.96 8.34 7.78
CA LEU A 198 -10.62 7.96 8.27
C LEU A 198 -9.68 9.17 8.27
N LEU A 199 -9.68 9.99 7.23
CA LEU A 199 -8.85 11.20 7.18
C LEU A 199 -9.22 12.16 8.30
N MET A 200 -10.51 12.44 8.49
CA MET A 200 -10.99 13.28 9.58
C MET A 200 -10.62 12.70 10.95
N LEU A 201 -10.78 11.39 11.15
CA LEU A 201 -10.36 10.68 12.37
C LEU A 201 -8.86 10.89 12.65
N PHE A 202 -8.00 10.71 11.65
CA PHE A 202 -6.56 10.91 11.81
C PHE A 202 -6.22 12.36 12.12
N VAL A 203 -6.82 13.32 11.40
CA VAL A 203 -6.66 14.75 11.66
C VAL A 203 -7.08 15.05 13.09
N THR A 204 -8.23 14.58 13.58
CA THR A 204 -8.70 14.87 14.95
C THR A 204 -7.85 14.23 16.03
N PHE A 205 -7.52 12.93 15.90
CA PHE A 205 -7.06 12.13 17.04
C PHE A 205 -5.58 11.73 16.99
N ASP A 206 -4.91 11.80 15.84
CA ASP A 206 -3.47 11.49 15.80
C ASP A 206 -2.67 12.68 16.36
N LYS A 207 -2.02 12.45 17.51
CA LYS A 207 -1.24 13.47 18.20
C LYS A 207 -0.07 14.00 17.37
N ARG A 208 0.52 13.18 16.49
CA ARG A 208 1.63 13.60 15.64
C ARG A 208 1.13 14.58 14.58
N ILE A 209 0.00 14.28 13.96
CA ILE A 209 -0.68 15.18 13.03
C ILE A 209 -1.09 16.47 13.76
N GLN A 210 -1.74 16.38 14.92
CA GLN A 210 -2.10 17.55 15.73
C GLN A 210 -0.90 18.38 16.19
N SER A 211 0.29 17.78 16.35
CA SER A 211 1.51 18.51 16.67
C SER A 211 2.17 19.19 15.47
N SER A 212 1.71 18.91 14.25
CA SER A 212 2.28 19.40 13.00
C SER A 212 1.34 20.35 12.25
N LYS A 213 0.61 21.23 12.96
CA LYS A 213 -0.35 22.17 12.34
C LYS A 213 0.26 23.16 11.34
N SER A 214 1.57 23.42 11.45
CA SER A 214 2.30 24.21 10.45
C SER A 214 2.48 23.49 9.12
N ASN A 215 2.28 22.18 9.07
CA ASN A 215 2.45 21.37 7.87
C ASN A 215 1.16 21.32 7.07
N THR A 216 1.31 21.25 5.75
CA THR A 216 0.20 21.19 4.80
C THR A 216 -0.33 19.77 4.68
N ILE A 217 -1.65 19.61 4.67
CA ILE A 217 -2.31 18.37 4.27
C ILE A 217 -2.46 18.37 2.74
N ILE A 218 -1.91 17.35 2.10
CA ILE A 218 -1.96 17.17 0.65
C ILE A 218 -3.15 16.26 0.31
N THR A 219 -4.02 16.73 -0.58
CA THR A 219 -5.20 15.97 -1.04
C THR A 219 -5.34 16.07 -2.56
N THR A 220 -6.35 15.40 -3.10
CA THR A 220 -6.76 15.56 -4.50
C THR A 220 -8.02 16.44 -4.60
N PRO A 221 -8.39 16.91 -5.81
CA PRO A 221 -9.68 17.54 -6.06
C PRO A 221 -10.91 16.65 -5.80
N SER A 222 -10.73 15.33 -5.58
CA SER A 222 -11.84 14.39 -5.39
C SER A 222 -12.40 14.33 -3.97
N ILE A 223 -11.77 15.02 -3.01
CA ILE A 223 -12.30 15.11 -1.64
C ILE A 223 -13.57 15.96 -1.61
N SER A 224 -14.51 15.64 -0.72
CA SER A 224 -15.72 16.43 -0.53
C SER A 224 -15.40 17.83 0.05
N PRO A 225 -16.23 18.84 -0.27
CA PRO A 225 -16.09 20.17 0.33
C PRO A 225 -16.13 20.16 1.85
N VAL A 226 -16.93 19.24 2.43
CA VAL A 226 -17.05 19.07 3.90
C VAL A 226 -15.71 18.71 4.53
N VAL A 227 -14.97 17.77 3.94
CA VAL A 227 -13.64 17.37 4.44
C VAL A 227 -12.63 18.50 4.29
N LYS A 228 -12.71 19.25 3.18
CA LYS A 228 -11.85 20.41 2.97
C LYS A 228 -12.07 21.48 4.04
N GLU A 229 -13.32 21.88 4.27
CA GLU A 229 -13.69 22.86 5.30
C GLU A 229 -13.24 22.38 6.69
N PHE A 230 -13.48 21.10 7.00
CA PHE A 230 -13.06 20.49 8.26
C PHE A 230 -11.53 20.57 8.49
N ILE A 231 -10.73 20.33 7.46
CA ILE A 231 -9.26 20.41 7.53
C ILE A 231 -8.81 21.85 7.82
N GLU A 232 -9.39 22.82 7.11
CA GLU A 232 -9.08 24.25 7.27
C GLU A 232 -9.49 24.74 8.67
N GLU A 233 -10.68 24.40 9.15
CA GLU A 233 -11.17 24.72 10.50
C GLU A 233 -10.35 24.04 11.61
N SER A 234 -9.79 22.87 11.33
CA SER A 234 -8.86 22.17 12.23
C SER A 234 -7.49 22.87 12.35
N GLY A 235 -7.24 23.88 11.51
CA GLY A 235 -6.06 24.74 11.53
C GLY A 235 -4.88 24.22 10.70
N PHE A 236 -5.15 23.40 9.68
CA PHE A 236 -4.13 22.91 8.75
C PHE A 236 -4.23 23.64 7.40
N PRO A 237 -3.11 24.09 6.83
CA PRO A 237 -3.05 24.45 5.41
C PRO A 237 -3.40 23.23 4.54
N ILE A 238 -4.09 23.45 3.41
CA ILE A 238 -4.41 22.41 2.44
C ILE A 238 -3.77 22.74 1.08
N LYS A 239 -3.24 21.71 0.40
CA LYS A 239 -2.81 21.79 -1.00
C LYS A 239 -3.44 20.64 -1.78
N GLN A 240 -4.08 20.97 -2.89
CA GLN A 240 -4.62 19.98 -3.81
C GLN A 240 -3.64 19.73 -4.96
N VAL A 241 -3.40 18.47 -5.26
CA VAL A 241 -2.60 18.02 -6.40
C VAL A 241 -3.40 17.07 -7.29
N GLU A 242 -2.95 16.89 -8.53
CA GLU A 242 -3.57 15.97 -9.46
C GLU A 242 -3.62 14.53 -8.91
N ASN A 243 -4.59 13.76 -9.37
CA ASN A 243 -4.83 12.40 -8.90
C ASN A 243 -4.06 11.37 -9.74
N TYR A 244 -2.76 11.58 -9.96
CA TYR A 244 -1.90 10.57 -10.58
C TYR A 244 -1.06 9.82 -9.53
N PRO A 245 -0.73 8.53 -9.79
CA PRO A 245 0.15 7.77 -8.91
C PRO A 245 1.46 8.50 -8.64
N GLY A 246 1.82 8.64 -7.36
CA GLY A 246 3.05 9.32 -6.92
C GLY A 246 2.90 10.81 -6.62
N ASP A 247 1.91 11.52 -7.18
CA ASP A 247 1.82 12.99 -7.04
C ASP A 247 1.69 13.45 -5.59
N ILE A 248 0.79 12.83 -4.81
CA ILE A 248 0.66 13.13 -3.37
C ILE A 248 1.97 12.85 -2.61
N SER A 249 2.72 11.82 -3.00
CA SER A 249 3.94 11.40 -2.31
C SER A 249 5.17 12.26 -2.65
N ARG A 250 5.09 13.09 -3.70
CA ARG A 250 6.19 13.96 -4.17
C ARG A 250 6.17 15.35 -3.54
N GLU A 251 5.08 15.70 -2.86
CA GLU A 251 4.89 16.94 -2.11
C GLU A 251 5.47 16.86 -0.69
#